data_AF-A0A288DNH5-F1
#
_entry.id   AF-A0A288DNH5-F1
#
_cell.length_a   1.000
_cell.length_b   1.000
_cell.length_c   1.000
_cell.angle_alpha   90.00
_cell.angle_beta   90.00
_cell.angle_gamma   90.00
#
_symmetry.space_group_name_H-M   'P 1'
#
loop_
_entity.id
_entity.type
_entity.pdbx_description
1 polymer ?
#
loop_
_entity_poly.entity_id
_entity_poly.type
_entity_poly.pdbx_seq_one_letter_code
_entity_poly.pdbx_strand_id
1 'polypeptide(L)'
;MKIGILTSGNDMLALFSFLQRYDHEYHVWYDDTFLFWGDKPVELVMERVTQGIRFLQEKGVDTILVPPIIELKIRNEKLFPGVTFLPLFESYVKENCFTYSLVGKLGFFGDLFDLEEGQKQLTILAKDYVLSDHQREIKKFHVPFAWRGREVRNWKYLLDTCSWSMPLLHHMVKQDLRYFKDAKVDTIIPCNYSYFLVQKAIEKARYTNMRFYGLSILENIFTKIVETKQNGIYSVNVYHTGHGKFLSREKKLQRMLSRGNTINVAYNAL
;
A
#
# COMPACT_ATOMS: atom_id res chain seq x y z
N MET A 1 7.43 -18.91 -6.22
CA MET A 1 8.17 -17.63 -6.22
C MET A 1 8.50 -17.26 -4.79
N LYS A 2 9.70 -16.72 -4.55
CA LYS A 2 10.10 -16.08 -3.31
C LYS A 2 9.81 -14.59 -3.39
N ILE A 3 8.89 -14.09 -2.58
CA ILE A 3 8.44 -12.69 -2.59
C ILE A 3 8.95 -12.02 -1.32
N GLY A 4 9.81 -11.03 -1.47
CA GLY A 4 10.19 -10.12 -0.39
C GLY A 4 9.07 -9.14 -0.10
N ILE A 5 8.81 -8.84 1.17
CA ILE A 5 7.88 -7.81 1.61
C ILE A 5 8.62 -6.90 2.57
N LEU A 6 8.63 -5.61 2.27
CA LEU A 6 9.32 -4.59 3.05
C LEU A 6 8.30 -3.75 3.82
N THR A 7 8.38 -3.72 5.16
CA THR A 7 7.40 -2.97 5.97
C THR A 7 8.04 -2.40 7.23
N SER A 8 7.52 -1.28 7.73
CA SER A 8 7.83 -0.83 9.10
C SER A 8 6.71 -1.16 10.07
N GLY A 9 5.45 -1.19 9.62
CA GLY A 9 4.29 -1.45 10.46
C GLY A 9 3.42 -2.59 9.93
N ASN A 10 2.15 -2.57 10.36
CA ASN A 10 1.11 -3.47 9.88
C ASN A 10 0.58 -3.12 8.48
N ASP A 11 1.13 -2.08 7.84
CA ASP A 11 0.70 -1.54 6.56
C ASP A 11 0.73 -2.58 5.44
N MET A 12 1.88 -3.18 5.20
CA MET A 12 2.00 -4.23 4.18
C MET A 12 1.32 -5.52 4.59
N LEU A 13 1.14 -5.75 5.90
CA LEU A 13 0.54 -6.98 6.41
C LEU A 13 -0.95 -7.08 6.07
N ALA A 14 -1.59 -5.95 5.74
CA ALA A 14 -2.94 -5.93 5.20
C ALA A 14 -3.07 -6.77 3.92
N LEU A 15 -2.02 -6.90 3.11
CA LEU A 15 -2.02 -7.69 1.88
C LEU A 15 -2.19 -9.19 2.17
N PHE A 16 -1.80 -9.69 3.34
CA PHE A 16 -2.03 -11.09 3.74
C PHE A 16 -3.50 -11.47 3.88
N SER A 17 -4.42 -10.50 3.82
CA SER A 17 -5.85 -10.77 3.64
C SER A 17 -6.14 -11.57 2.36
N PHE A 18 -5.33 -11.41 1.31
CA PHE A 18 -5.38 -12.21 0.09
C PHE A 18 -4.08 -12.98 -0.21
N LEU A 19 -2.88 -12.49 0.14
CA LEU A 19 -1.61 -13.18 -0.19
C LEU A 19 -1.55 -14.61 0.36
N GLN A 20 -2.17 -14.87 1.52
CA GLN A 20 -2.24 -16.21 2.11
C GLN A 20 -2.95 -17.26 1.24
N ARG A 21 -3.69 -16.84 0.21
CA ARG A 21 -4.40 -17.72 -0.73
C ARG A 21 -3.49 -18.22 -1.86
N TYR A 22 -2.31 -17.63 -2.02
CA TYR A 22 -1.38 -17.94 -3.10
C TYR A 22 -0.15 -18.65 -2.54
N ASP A 23 0.17 -19.80 -3.12
CA ASP A 23 1.26 -20.65 -2.64
C ASP A 23 2.63 -20.11 -3.11
N HIS A 24 3.08 -19.10 -2.38
CA HIS A 24 4.38 -18.47 -2.52
C HIS A 24 5.14 -18.50 -1.19
N GLU A 25 6.46 -18.38 -1.29
CA GLU A 25 7.34 -18.21 -0.13
C GLU A 25 7.52 -16.71 0.12
N TYR A 26 7.03 -16.21 1.24
CA TYR A 26 7.08 -14.80 1.61
C TYR A 26 8.21 -14.55 2.61
N HIS A 27 9.07 -13.59 2.31
CA HIS A 27 10.14 -13.12 3.19
C HIS A 27 9.80 -11.69 3.61
N VAL A 28 9.36 -11.52 4.85
CA VAL A 28 8.99 -10.20 5.39
C VAL A 28 10.19 -9.64 6.13
N TRP A 29 10.70 -8.50 5.67
CA TRP A 29 11.60 -7.68 6.48
C TRP A 29 10.78 -6.59 7.17
N TYR A 30 10.75 -6.65 8.50
CA TYR A 30 9.93 -5.82 9.37
C TYR A 30 10.82 -4.89 10.20
N ASP A 31 10.72 -3.59 9.97
CA ASP A 31 11.53 -2.60 10.67
C ASP A 31 10.91 -2.09 11.97
N ASP A 32 10.89 -2.92 13.00
CA ASP A 32 10.31 -2.56 14.31
C ASP A 32 11.20 -1.61 15.14
N THR A 33 12.46 -1.40 14.77
CA THR A 33 13.30 -0.36 15.39
C THR A 33 13.00 1.05 14.87
N PHE A 34 12.38 1.17 13.70
CA PHE A 34 12.13 2.45 13.04
C PHE A 34 10.65 2.66 12.67
N LEU A 35 9.76 2.33 13.62
CA LEU A 35 8.33 2.59 13.53
C LEU A 35 8.00 4.10 13.66
N PHE A 36 7.03 4.66 12.94
CA PHE A 36 6.45 4.24 11.65
C PHE A 36 7.10 5.09 10.55
N TRP A 37 7.43 4.51 9.40
CA TRP A 37 8.04 5.26 8.28
C TRP A 37 7.21 6.46 7.84
N GLY A 38 5.88 6.36 7.91
CA GLY A 38 4.99 7.46 7.54
C GLY A 38 5.19 8.76 8.34
N ASP A 39 5.83 8.72 9.51
CA ASP A 39 6.11 9.91 10.35
C ASP A 39 7.54 10.42 10.24
N LYS A 40 8.35 9.85 9.34
CA LYS A 40 9.79 10.10 9.26
C LYS A 40 10.13 10.86 7.98
N PRO A 41 11.19 11.67 7.98
CA PRO A 41 11.72 12.31 6.78
C PRO A 41 12.05 11.28 5.69
N VAL A 42 11.86 11.69 4.43
CA VAL A 42 12.05 10.85 3.24
C VAL A 42 13.45 10.23 3.20
N GLU A 43 14.50 10.98 3.53
CA GLU A 43 15.89 10.53 3.48
C GLU A 43 16.11 9.33 4.41
N LEU A 44 15.65 9.46 5.67
CA LEU A 44 15.78 8.40 6.67
C LEU A 44 14.95 7.17 6.29
N VAL A 45 13.74 7.36 5.74
CA VAL A 45 12.94 6.23 5.25
C VAL A 45 13.68 5.51 4.12
N MET A 46 14.25 6.24 3.17
CA MET A 46 14.95 5.63 2.03
C MET A 46 16.25 4.91 2.42
N GLU A 47 16.94 5.35 3.47
CA GLU A 47 18.07 4.62 4.06
C GLU A 47 17.62 3.25 4.60
N ARG A 48 16.51 3.21 5.34
CA ARG A 48 15.94 1.96 5.88
C ARG A 48 15.41 1.05 4.79
N VAL A 49 14.75 1.62 3.77
CA VAL A 49 14.32 0.89 2.57
C VAL A 49 15.50 0.23 1.86
N THR A 50 16.61 0.95 1.71
CA THR A 50 17.84 0.41 1.10
C THR A 50 18.38 -0.79 1.88
N GLN A 51 18.41 -0.71 3.22
CA GLN A 51 18.86 -1.81 4.07
C GLN A 51 17.97 -3.04 3.94
N GLY A 52 16.64 -2.86 4.01
CA GLY A 52 15.70 -3.97 3.88
C GLY A 52 15.72 -4.61 2.49
N ILE A 53 15.89 -3.83 1.41
CA ILE A 53 16.05 -4.37 0.05
C ILE A 53 17.31 -5.24 -0.05
N ARG A 54 18.46 -4.76 0.45
CA ARG A 54 19.71 -5.53 0.45
C ARG A 54 19.55 -6.85 1.19
N PHE A 55 18.96 -6.81 2.38
CA PHE A 55 18.69 -8.02 3.16
C PHE A 55 17.81 -9.01 2.39
N LEU A 56 16.73 -8.54 1.76
CA LEU A 56 15.83 -9.41 0.99
C LEU A 56 16.54 -10.01 -0.23
N GLN A 57 17.43 -9.26 -0.89
CA GLN A 57 18.27 -9.81 -1.96
C GLN A 57 19.20 -10.93 -1.46
N GLU A 58 19.80 -10.80 -0.28
CA GLU A 58 20.62 -11.84 0.35
C GLU A 58 19.81 -13.12 0.66
N LYS A 59 18.49 -12.98 0.91
CA LYS A 59 17.58 -14.13 1.03
C LYS A 59 17.19 -14.76 -0.31
N GLY A 60 17.67 -14.20 -1.42
CA GLY A 60 17.42 -14.71 -2.76
C GLY A 60 15.95 -14.61 -3.16
N VAL A 61 15.27 -13.51 -2.78
CA VAL A 61 13.90 -13.27 -3.25
C VAL A 61 13.89 -12.95 -4.74
N ASP A 62 12.89 -13.46 -5.46
CA ASP A 62 12.72 -13.24 -6.89
C ASP A 62 12.19 -11.83 -7.18
N THR A 63 11.37 -11.29 -6.28
CA THR A 63 10.76 -9.96 -6.41
C THR A 63 10.39 -9.38 -5.04
N ILE A 64 10.26 -8.06 -4.96
CA ILE A 64 9.95 -7.34 -3.72
C ILE A 64 8.65 -6.54 -3.86
N LEU A 65 7.78 -6.64 -2.86
CA LEU A 65 6.68 -5.72 -2.57
C LEU A 65 7.13 -4.68 -1.55
N VAL A 66 6.82 -3.42 -1.83
CA VAL A 66 7.15 -2.26 -0.98
C VAL A 66 5.88 -1.42 -0.76
N PRO A 67 5.88 -0.49 0.21
CA PRO A 67 4.74 0.39 0.44
C PRO A 67 4.41 1.26 -0.78
N PRO A 68 3.15 1.70 -0.94
CA PRO A 68 2.64 2.30 -2.18
C PRO A 68 3.48 3.45 -2.77
N ILE A 69 3.80 4.47 -1.97
CA ILE A 69 4.57 5.63 -2.46
C ILE A 69 6.04 5.30 -2.68
N ILE A 70 6.60 4.38 -1.88
CA ILE A 70 7.95 3.86 -2.08
C ILE A 70 8.02 3.11 -3.42
N GLU A 71 6.99 2.32 -3.76
CA GLU A 71 6.89 1.62 -5.06
C GLU A 71 6.99 2.61 -6.22
N LEU A 72 6.16 3.66 -6.20
CA LEU A 72 6.17 4.68 -7.25
C LEU A 72 7.51 5.41 -7.32
N LYS A 73 8.08 5.79 -6.17
CA LYS A 73 9.36 6.48 -6.10
C LYS A 73 10.48 5.64 -6.72
N ILE A 74 10.60 4.37 -6.32
CA ILE A 74 11.60 3.45 -6.86
C ILE A 74 11.48 3.34 -8.38
N ARG A 75 10.26 3.20 -8.89
CA ARG A 75 10.01 3.02 -10.33
C ARG A 75 10.23 4.29 -11.14
N ASN A 76 9.67 5.40 -10.70
CA ASN A 76 9.78 6.70 -11.36
C ASN A 76 11.22 7.21 -11.38
N GLU A 77 11.95 7.05 -10.28
CA GLU A 77 13.34 7.52 -10.12
C GLU A 77 14.36 6.44 -10.52
N LYS A 78 13.91 5.27 -11.00
CA LYS A 78 14.74 4.13 -11.43
C LYS A 78 15.78 3.71 -10.39
N LEU A 79 15.36 3.68 -9.13
CA LEU A 79 16.19 3.28 -8.00
C LEU A 79 16.39 1.76 -7.99
N PHE A 80 17.50 1.30 -7.42
CA PHE A 80 17.85 -0.11 -7.27
C PHE A 80 17.86 -0.89 -8.61
N PRO A 81 18.68 -0.47 -9.59
CA PRO A 81 18.79 -1.18 -10.86
C PRO A 81 19.20 -2.65 -10.62
N GLY A 82 18.51 -3.58 -11.28
CA GLY A 82 18.72 -5.02 -11.12
C GLY A 82 17.86 -5.69 -10.05
N VAL A 83 17.08 -4.91 -9.28
CA VAL A 83 16.08 -5.45 -8.33
C VAL A 83 14.70 -5.44 -8.98
N THR A 84 13.98 -6.55 -8.88
CA THR A 84 12.63 -6.67 -9.44
C THR A 84 11.58 -6.32 -8.38
N PHE A 85 10.77 -5.30 -8.63
CA PHE A 85 9.65 -4.92 -7.75
C PHE A 85 8.31 -5.25 -8.40
N LEU A 86 7.35 -5.74 -7.61
CA LEU A 86 5.99 -5.95 -8.10
C LEU A 86 5.30 -4.59 -8.34
N PRO A 87 4.71 -4.33 -9.53
CA PRO A 87 4.01 -3.08 -9.86
C PRO A 87 2.60 -3.02 -9.27
N LEU A 88 2.41 -3.43 -8.01
CA LEU A 88 1.07 -3.62 -7.46
C LEU A 88 0.30 -2.30 -7.36
N PHE A 89 0.91 -1.28 -6.75
CA PHE A 89 0.29 0.03 -6.60
C PHE A 89 0.29 0.83 -7.90
N GLU A 90 1.36 0.74 -8.70
CA GLU A 90 1.43 1.38 -10.00
C GLU A 90 0.25 0.94 -10.90
N SER A 91 0.02 -0.37 -10.97
CA SER A 91 -1.08 -0.95 -11.76
C SER A 91 -2.44 -0.58 -11.15
N TYR A 92 -2.56 -0.54 -9.81
CA TYR A 92 -3.78 -0.09 -9.13
C TYR A 92 -4.17 1.32 -9.56
N VAL A 93 -3.21 2.25 -9.56
CA VAL A 93 -3.45 3.65 -9.93
C VAL A 93 -3.76 3.77 -11.42
N LYS A 94 -2.96 3.17 -12.31
CA LYS A 94 -3.12 3.28 -13.77
C LYS A 94 -4.41 2.60 -14.26
N GLU A 95 -4.59 1.32 -13.93
CA GLU A 95 -5.70 0.50 -14.46
C GLU A 95 -7.06 0.88 -13.87
N ASN A 96 -7.08 1.55 -12.70
CA ASN A 96 -8.33 1.84 -12.00
C ASN A 96 -8.52 3.32 -11.70
N CYS A 97 -7.63 3.93 -10.92
CA CYS A 97 -7.83 5.30 -10.46
C CYS A 97 -7.82 6.31 -11.62
N PHE A 98 -6.86 6.22 -12.53
CA PHE A 98 -6.79 7.09 -13.70
C PHE A 98 -7.86 6.73 -14.72
N THR A 99 -7.93 5.45 -15.08
CA THR A 99 -8.81 4.92 -16.15
C THR A 99 -10.28 5.28 -15.96
N TYR A 100 -10.77 5.24 -14.72
CA TYR A 100 -12.19 5.38 -14.41
C TYR A 100 -12.54 6.66 -13.65
N SER A 101 -11.61 7.62 -13.55
CA SER A 101 -11.97 8.97 -13.11
C SER A 101 -12.96 9.58 -14.10
N LEU A 102 -13.98 10.25 -13.55
CA LEU A 102 -15.09 10.89 -14.27
C LEU A 102 -14.90 12.39 -14.46
N VAL A 103 -14.08 13.04 -13.64
CA VAL A 103 -13.86 14.49 -13.78
C VAL A 103 -12.39 14.90 -13.76
N GLY A 104 -11.46 13.96 -13.53
CA GLY A 104 -10.04 14.22 -13.45
C GLY A 104 -9.60 14.89 -12.13
N LYS A 105 -10.40 14.78 -11.07
CA LYS A 105 -10.06 15.33 -9.74
C LYS A 105 -9.74 14.20 -8.78
N LEU A 106 -8.45 13.97 -8.59
CA LEU A 106 -7.94 12.84 -7.83
C LEU A 106 -7.55 13.27 -6.42
N GLY A 107 -8.08 12.57 -5.43
CA GLY A 107 -7.69 12.69 -4.03
C GLY A 107 -6.71 11.58 -3.67
N PHE A 108 -5.72 11.89 -2.85
CA PHE A 108 -4.86 10.88 -2.25
C PHE A 108 -4.70 11.17 -0.75
N PHE A 109 -4.54 10.12 0.04
CA PHE A 109 -4.43 10.25 1.49
C PHE A 109 -3.45 9.24 2.06
N GLY A 110 -2.68 9.69 3.05
CA GLY A 110 -1.60 8.94 3.67
C GLY A 110 -1.02 9.68 4.87
N ASP A 111 0.13 9.22 5.34
CA ASP A 111 0.88 9.88 6.41
C ASP A 111 1.77 11.01 5.87
N LEU A 112 2.61 11.62 6.71
CA LEU A 112 3.49 12.72 6.33
C LEU A 112 4.35 12.37 5.11
N PHE A 113 5.06 11.23 5.14
CA PHE A 113 5.87 10.75 4.02
C PHE A 113 5.06 10.64 2.71
N ASP A 114 3.84 10.10 2.80
CA ASP A 114 2.97 9.91 1.64
C ASP A 114 2.49 11.24 1.07
N LEU A 115 2.38 12.28 1.89
CA LEU A 115 1.99 13.61 1.47
C LEU A 115 3.14 14.38 0.84
N GLU A 116 4.35 14.24 1.39
CA GLU A 116 5.57 14.85 0.88
C GLU A 116 5.94 14.31 -0.51
N GLU A 117 5.90 12.99 -0.71
CA GLU A 117 6.28 12.37 -1.97
C GLU A 117 5.10 12.00 -2.87
N GLY A 118 3.90 11.73 -2.32
CA GLY A 118 2.81 11.13 -3.08
C GLY A 118 2.34 11.95 -4.27
N GLN A 119 2.10 13.26 -4.12
CA GLN A 119 1.69 14.09 -5.25
C GLN A 119 2.75 14.13 -6.35
N LYS A 120 4.03 14.25 -5.97
CA LYS A 120 5.16 14.25 -6.90
C LYS A 120 5.18 12.94 -7.69
N GLN A 121 5.15 11.80 -7.00
CA GLN A 121 5.25 10.49 -7.65
C GLN A 121 4.02 10.15 -8.49
N LEU A 122 2.82 10.51 -8.03
CA LEU A 122 1.58 10.35 -8.81
C LEU A 122 1.56 11.26 -10.06
N THR A 123 2.11 12.47 -9.96
CA THR A 123 2.22 13.38 -11.11
C THR A 123 3.19 12.85 -12.15
N ILE A 124 4.33 12.29 -11.73
CA ILE A 124 5.27 11.64 -12.65
C ILE A 124 4.61 10.45 -13.33
N LEU A 125 3.91 9.60 -12.55
CA LEU A 125 3.19 8.44 -13.08
C LEU A 125 2.13 8.82 -14.11
N ALA A 126 1.47 9.96 -13.93
CA ALA A 126 0.44 10.46 -14.82
C ALA A 126 0.97 11.10 -16.12
N LYS A 127 2.28 11.35 -16.26
CA LYS A 127 2.84 12.01 -17.46
C LYS A 127 2.56 11.25 -18.75
N ASP A 128 2.63 9.92 -18.69
CA ASP A 128 2.44 9.04 -19.83
C ASP A 128 1.00 8.53 -19.93
N TYR A 129 0.09 9.03 -19.09
CA TYR A 129 -1.30 8.60 -19.10
C TYR A 129 -2.07 9.25 -20.26
N VAL A 130 -2.59 8.41 -21.15
CA VAL A 130 -3.47 8.83 -22.24
C VAL A 130 -4.92 8.64 -21.82
N LEU A 131 -5.73 9.69 -21.96
CA LEU A 131 -7.16 9.63 -21.66
C LEU A 131 -7.84 8.52 -22.48
N SER A 132 -8.82 7.85 -21.89
CA SER A 132 -9.70 6.93 -22.65
C SER A 132 -10.66 7.72 -23.55
N ASP A 133 -11.28 7.06 -24.54
CA ASP A 133 -12.31 7.68 -25.39
C ASP A 133 -13.43 8.30 -24.56
N HIS A 134 -13.90 7.55 -23.56
CA HIS A 134 -14.93 8.04 -22.64
C HIS A 134 -14.49 9.31 -21.90
N GLN A 135 -13.23 9.40 -21.45
CA GLN A 135 -12.72 10.58 -20.77
C GLN A 135 -12.57 11.78 -21.72
N ARG A 136 -12.21 11.54 -23.00
CA ARG A 136 -12.14 12.60 -24.03
C ARG A 136 -13.51 13.22 -24.32
N GLU A 137 -14.58 12.44 -24.22
CA GLU A 137 -15.95 12.91 -24.44
C GLU A 137 -16.49 13.81 -23.30
N ILE A 138 -15.85 13.78 -22.13
CA ILE A 138 -16.29 14.54 -20.96
C ILE A 138 -15.86 16.02 -21.09
N LYS A 139 -16.84 16.89 -21.39
CA LYS A 139 -16.64 18.34 -21.63
C LYS A 139 -15.81 19.12 -20.60
N LYS A 140 -15.79 18.67 -19.33
CA LYS A 140 -15.10 19.36 -18.21
C LYS A 140 -14.13 18.44 -17.46
N PHE A 141 -13.50 17.51 -18.19
CA PHE A 141 -12.47 16.66 -17.62
C PHE A 141 -11.20 17.47 -17.32
N HIS A 142 -10.62 17.32 -16.13
CA HIS A 142 -9.40 18.02 -15.74
C HIS A 142 -8.18 17.19 -16.19
N VAL A 143 -7.41 17.74 -17.13
CA VAL A 143 -6.10 17.20 -17.53
C VAL A 143 -5.08 18.36 -17.67
N PRO A 144 -3.88 18.30 -17.05
CA PRO A 144 -3.41 17.31 -16.09
C PRO A 144 -4.35 17.13 -14.89
N PHE A 145 -4.31 15.96 -14.26
CA PHE A 145 -5.19 15.66 -13.12
C PHE A 145 -5.07 16.73 -12.02
N ALA A 146 -6.22 17.12 -11.46
CA ALA A 146 -6.28 18.03 -10.33
C ALA A 146 -6.14 17.25 -9.03
N TRP A 147 -5.00 17.39 -8.35
CA TRP A 147 -4.67 16.65 -7.14
C TRP A 147 -5.16 17.32 -5.85
N ARG A 148 -5.59 16.50 -4.89
CA ARG A 148 -5.87 16.91 -3.51
C ARG A 148 -5.26 15.89 -2.55
N GLY A 149 -4.32 16.32 -1.72
CA GLY A 149 -3.72 15.50 -0.68
C GLY A 149 -4.39 15.73 0.67
N ARG A 150 -4.60 14.66 1.45
CA ARG A 150 -5.03 14.76 2.85
C ARG A 150 -4.17 13.87 3.74
N GLU A 151 -3.52 14.48 4.72
CA GLU A 151 -2.84 13.73 5.77
C GLU A 151 -3.86 13.06 6.70
N VAL A 152 -3.65 11.77 6.99
CA VAL A 152 -4.48 10.93 7.86
C VAL A 152 -3.66 10.19 8.92
N ARG A 153 -2.66 10.87 9.49
CA ARG A 153 -1.64 10.31 10.41
C ARG A 153 -2.18 9.44 11.54
N ASN A 154 -3.36 9.77 12.06
CA ASN A 154 -3.96 9.06 13.19
C ASN A 154 -4.50 7.67 12.84
N TRP A 155 -4.68 7.35 11.56
CA TRP A 155 -5.27 6.09 11.12
C TRP A 155 -4.41 4.90 11.51
N LYS A 156 -3.09 4.93 11.27
CA LYS A 156 -2.20 3.81 11.61
C LYS A 156 -2.24 3.45 13.10
N TYR A 157 -2.22 4.47 13.98
CA TYR A 157 -2.26 4.26 15.42
C TYR A 157 -3.56 3.58 15.87
N LEU A 158 -4.68 3.98 15.26
CA LEU A 158 -5.97 3.36 15.54
C LEU A 158 -6.12 1.99 14.87
N LEU A 159 -5.53 1.78 13.70
CA LEU A 159 -5.54 0.48 13.00
C LEU A 159 -4.72 -0.58 13.74
N ASP A 160 -3.67 -0.16 14.43
CA ASP A 160 -2.81 -1.03 15.25
C ASP A 160 -3.38 -1.31 16.65
N THR A 161 -4.23 -0.43 17.17
CA THR A 161 -4.74 -0.55 18.56
C THR A 161 -6.19 -0.98 18.64
N CYS A 162 -7.02 -0.61 17.65
CA CYS A 162 -8.46 -0.77 17.70
C CYS A 162 -8.95 -1.82 16.70
N SER A 163 -10.14 -2.36 16.96
CA SER A 163 -10.86 -3.12 15.94
C SER A 163 -11.15 -2.23 14.72
N TRP A 164 -10.99 -2.78 13.51
CA TRP A 164 -11.28 -2.07 12.26
C TRP A 164 -12.78 -1.73 12.10
N SER A 165 -13.65 -2.29 12.95
CA SER A 165 -15.08 -1.97 13.01
C SER A 165 -15.45 -0.95 14.10
N MET A 166 -14.46 -0.35 14.78
CA MET A 166 -14.71 0.53 15.90
C MET A 166 -15.42 1.83 15.45
N PRO A 167 -16.50 2.27 16.12
CA PRO A 167 -17.23 3.48 15.73
C PRO A 167 -16.35 4.74 15.65
N LEU A 168 -15.37 4.87 16.54
CA LEU A 168 -14.42 6.00 16.53
C LEU A 168 -13.62 6.06 15.22
N LEU A 169 -13.12 4.92 14.76
CA LEU A 169 -12.38 4.81 13.50
C LEU A 169 -13.27 5.20 12.32
N HIS A 170 -14.51 4.71 12.29
CA HIS A 170 -15.49 5.10 11.27
C HIS A 170 -15.80 6.61 11.27
N HIS A 171 -15.92 7.20 12.47
CA HIS A 171 -16.16 8.64 12.61
C HIS A 171 -14.99 9.46 12.06
N MET A 172 -13.76 9.09 12.42
CA MET A 172 -12.54 9.75 11.93
C MET A 172 -12.41 9.63 10.41
N VAL A 173 -12.60 8.42 9.84
CA VAL A 173 -12.60 8.21 8.39
C VAL A 173 -13.60 9.14 7.70
N LYS A 174 -14.81 9.27 8.25
CA LYS A 174 -15.84 10.17 7.71
C LYS A 174 -15.44 11.65 7.77
N GLN A 175 -14.76 12.07 8.84
CA GLN A 175 -14.28 13.45 8.97
C GLN A 175 -13.19 13.75 7.94
N ASP A 176 -12.19 12.87 7.80
CA ASP A 176 -11.08 13.09 6.88
C ASP A 176 -11.52 13.04 5.41
N LEU A 177 -12.43 12.12 5.05
CA LEU A 177 -12.95 12.04 3.67
C LEU A 177 -13.89 13.19 3.29
N ARG A 178 -14.38 13.98 4.26
CA ARG A 178 -15.19 15.19 3.96
C ARG A 178 -14.40 16.21 3.14
N TYR A 179 -13.09 16.32 3.38
CA TYR A 179 -12.20 17.19 2.63
C TYR A 179 -12.31 16.96 1.10
N PHE A 180 -12.35 15.69 0.67
CA PHE A 180 -12.48 15.32 -0.73
C PHE A 180 -13.86 15.62 -1.31
N LYS A 181 -14.91 15.50 -0.50
CA LYS A 181 -16.27 15.88 -0.88
C LYS A 181 -16.35 17.36 -1.21
N ASP A 182 -15.81 18.21 -0.33
CA ASP A 182 -15.87 19.66 -0.50
C ASP A 182 -15.04 20.11 -1.73
N ALA A 183 -13.94 19.39 -2.02
CA ALA A 183 -13.12 19.60 -3.22
C ALA A 183 -13.70 19.00 -4.51
N LYS A 184 -14.83 18.28 -4.44
CA LYS A 184 -15.44 17.55 -5.56
C LYS A 184 -14.48 16.55 -6.23
N VAL A 185 -13.67 15.87 -5.42
CA VAL A 185 -12.80 14.77 -5.86
C VAL A 185 -13.64 13.56 -6.21
N ASP A 186 -13.48 13.01 -7.41
CA ASP A 186 -14.28 11.88 -7.89
C ASP A 186 -13.59 10.53 -7.71
N THR A 187 -12.30 10.49 -7.42
CA THR A 187 -11.57 9.24 -7.17
C THR A 187 -10.56 9.46 -6.05
N ILE A 188 -10.56 8.57 -5.05
CA ILE A 188 -9.60 8.61 -3.93
C ILE A 188 -8.60 7.44 -4.00
N ILE A 189 -7.35 7.74 -3.65
CA ILE A 189 -6.21 6.84 -3.71
C ILE A 189 -5.63 6.67 -2.29
N PRO A 190 -5.72 5.47 -1.68
CA PRO A 190 -5.06 5.18 -0.41
C PRO A 190 -3.57 4.97 -0.61
N CYS A 191 -2.72 5.81 -0.01
CA CYS A 191 -1.26 5.70 -0.09
C CYS A 191 -0.66 4.68 0.89
N ASN A 192 -1.49 3.92 1.61
CA ASN A 192 -1.06 2.90 2.56
C ASN A 192 -2.00 1.67 2.48
N TYR A 193 -1.43 0.46 2.41
CA TYR A 193 -2.23 -0.76 2.26
C TYR A 193 -3.07 -1.11 3.51
N SER A 194 -2.72 -0.62 4.71
CA SER A 194 -3.56 -0.81 5.91
C SER A 194 -4.94 -0.17 5.77
N TYR A 195 -5.10 0.85 4.94
CA TYR A 195 -6.39 1.54 4.78
C TYR A 195 -7.46 0.65 4.14
N PHE A 196 -7.06 -0.38 3.40
CA PHE A 196 -7.99 -1.36 2.84
C PHE A 196 -8.65 -2.24 3.93
N LEU A 197 -8.03 -2.35 5.11
CA LEU A 197 -8.61 -3.05 6.27
C LEU A 197 -9.89 -2.37 6.78
N VAL A 198 -10.02 -1.07 6.51
CA VAL A 198 -11.21 -0.25 6.82
C VAL A 198 -12.00 0.13 5.57
N GLN A 199 -11.89 -0.65 4.48
CA GLN A 199 -12.63 -0.37 3.24
C GLN A 199 -14.12 -0.14 3.46
N LYS A 200 -14.78 -0.88 4.38
CA LYS A 200 -16.20 -0.68 4.70
C LYS A 200 -16.50 0.70 5.29
N ALA A 201 -15.56 1.25 6.07
CA ALA A 201 -15.70 2.61 6.61
C ALA A 201 -15.51 3.65 5.50
N ILE A 202 -14.51 3.46 4.63
CA ILE A 202 -14.24 4.32 3.48
C ILE A 202 -15.43 4.31 2.51
N GLU A 203 -15.96 3.15 2.17
CA GLU A 203 -17.11 2.99 1.26
C GLU A 203 -18.41 3.59 1.79
N LYS A 204 -18.59 3.64 3.12
CA LYS A 204 -19.74 4.32 3.75
C LYS A 204 -19.54 5.82 3.89
N ALA A 205 -18.30 6.25 4.08
CA ALA A 205 -17.94 7.65 4.25
C ALA A 205 -17.81 8.39 2.93
N ARG A 206 -17.44 7.69 1.84
CA ARG A 206 -17.39 8.27 0.50
C ARG A 206 -18.78 8.72 0.09
N TYR A 207 -18.85 9.86 -0.59
CA TYR A 207 -20.11 10.31 -1.18
C TYR A 207 -20.33 9.62 -2.53
N THR A 208 -21.57 9.59 -3.01
CA THR A 208 -22.01 8.74 -4.14
C THR A 208 -21.13 8.82 -5.39
N ASN A 209 -20.60 10.00 -5.72
CA ASN A 209 -19.82 10.23 -6.93
C ASN A 209 -18.31 10.05 -6.74
N MET A 210 -17.86 9.68 -5.54
CA MET A 210 -16.45 9.41 -5.26
C MET A 210 -16.17 7.92 -5.33
N ARG A 211 -15.23 7.55 -6.20
CA ARG A 211 -14.78 6.19 -6.45
C ARG A 211 -13.64 5.82 -5.50
N PHE A 212 -13.72 4.60 -5.01
CA PHE A 212 -12.69 3.94 -4.23
C PHE A 212 -12.61 2.50 -4.73
N TYR A 213 -11.42 2.05 -5.10
CA TYR A 213 -11.19 0.69 -5.58
C TYR A 213 -10.68 -0.13 -4.41
N GLY A 214 -11.50 -1.08 -3.96
CA GLY A 214 -11.22 -1.87 -2.75
C GLY A 214 -10.17 -2.96 -2.93
N LEU A 215 -10.05 -3.80 -1.90
CA LEU A 215 -9.01 -4.84 -1.81
C LEU A 215 -9.09 -5.88 -2.95
N SER A 216 -10.29 -6.19 -3.45
CA SER A 216 -10.48 -7.15 -4.55
C SER A 216 -9.78 -6.71 -5.84
N ILE A 217 -9.66 -5.40 -6.07
CA ILE A 217 -8.93 -4.87 -7.23
C ILE A 217 -7.43 -5.13 -7.08
N LEU A 218 -6.87 -4.94 -5.88
CA LEU A 218 -5.47 -5.29 -5.60
C LEU A 218 -5.21 -6.79 -5.76
N GLU A 219 -6.11 -7.64 -5.26
CA GLU A 219 -6.01 -9.10 -5.42
C GLU A 219 -6.04 -9.50 -6.90
N ASN A 220 -6.93 -8.92 -7.70
CA ASN A 220 -7.01 -9.18 -9.15
C ASN A 220 -5.73 -8.76 -9.87
N ILE A 221 -5.17 -7.59 -9.54
CA ILE A 221 -3.90 -7.11 -10.11
C ILE A 221 -2.77 -8.07 -9.72
N PHE A 222 -2.66 -8.40 -8.43
CA PHE A 222 -1.65 -9.32 -7.94
C PHE A 222 -1.72 -10.65 -8.68
N THR A 223 -2.93 -11.22 -8.80
CA THR A 223 -3.20 -12.47 -9.51
C THR A 223 -2.67 -12.43 -10.94
N LYS A 224 -3.02 -11.41 -11.72
CA LYS A 224 -2.51 -11.25 -13.11
C LYS A 224 -0.97 -11.20 -13.17
N ILE A 225 -0.34 -10.59 -12.18
CA ILE A 225 1.13 -10.46 -12.13
C ILE A 225 1.79 -11.81 -11.79
N VAL A 226 1.20 -12.60 -10.89
CA VAL A 226 1.82 -13.83 -10.35
C VAL A 226 1.31 -15.14 -10.95
N GLU A 227 0.19 -15.14 -11.69
CA GLU A 227 -0.43 -16.32 -12.32
C GLU A 227 0.54 -17.10 -13.23
N THR A 228 1.61 -16.46 -13.71
CA THR A 228 2.67 -17.12 -14.48
C THR A 228 3.65 -17.96 -13.66
N LYS A 229 3.60 -17.95 -12.31
CA LYS A 229 4.64 -18.53 -11.43
C LYS A 229 4.11 -19.32 -10.22
N GLN A 230 2.97 -20.00 -10.35
CA GLN A 230 2.39 -20.84 -9.29
C GLN A 230 2.97 -22.25 -9.29
N ASN A 231 4.03 -22.50 -8.51
CA ASN A 231 4.56 -23.85 -8.23
C ASN A 231 5.25 -23.93 -6.85
N GLY A 232 4.81 -23.14 -5.87
CA GLY A 232 5.45 -23.07 -4.54
C GLY A 232 4.65 -23.75 -3.43
N ILE A 233 5.27 -23.89 -2.26
CA ILE A 233 4.58 -24.17 -0.98
C ILE A 233 4.42 -22.83 -0.26
N TYR A 234 3.22 -22.55 0.24
CA TYR A 234 2.98 -21.37 1.09
C TYR A 234 3.89 -21.41 2.33
N SER A 235 4.68 -20.37 2.52
CA SER A 235 5.49 -20.18 3.73
C SER A 235 5.73 -18.70 4.00
N VAL A 236 5.91 -18.35 5.27
CA VAL A 236 6.21 -16.98 5.69
C VAL A 236 7.39 -17.00 6.65
N ASN A 237 8.45 -16.31 6.26
CA ASN A 237 9.62 -16.04 7.09
C ASN A 237 9.61 -14.55 7.45
N VAL A 238 9.54 -14.22 8.74
CA VAL A 238 9.53 -12.84 9.22
C VAL A 238 10.86 -12.54 9.91
N TYR A 239 11.54 -11.52 9.41
CA TYR A 239 12.81 -11.00 9.93
C TYR A 239 12.56 -9.61 10.51
N HIS A 240 12.87 -9.41 11.79
CA HIS A 240 12.63 -8.13 12.47
C HIS A 240 13.93 -7.51 13.00
N THR A 241 14.01 -6.17 13.01
CA THR A 241 15.23 -5.43 13.38
C THR A 241 15.40 -5.24 14.90
N GLY A 242 14.33 -5.41 15.67
CA GLY A 242 14.20 -5.08 17.08
C GLY A 242 13.63 -6.23 17.92
N HIS A 243 12.63 -5.96 18.75
CA HIS A 243 12.12 -6.91 19.74
C HIS A 243 11.06 -7.89 19.22
N GLY A 244 10.55 -7.72 17.99
CA GLY A 244 9.55 -8.63 17.40
C GLY A 244 8.19 -8.61 18.11
N LYS A 245 7.92 -7.62 18.97
CA LYS A 245 6.71 -7.55 19.81
C LYS A 245 5.40 -7.47 19.02
N PHE A 246 5.44 -7.03 17.76
CA PHE A 246 4.26 -6.96 16.90
C PHE A 246 3.65 -8.35 16.65
N LEU A 247 4.49 -9.39 16.49
CA LEU A 247 4.02 -10.75 16.23
C LEU A 247 3.34 -11.39 17.44
N SER A 248 3.74 -11.05 18.66
CA SER A 248 3.17 -11.65 19.88
C SER A 248 1.91 -10.94 20.38
N ARG A 249 1.71 -9.67 20.01
CA ARG A 249 0.57 -8.86 20.46
C ARG A 249 -0.71 -9.11 19.66
N GLU A 250 -0.59 -9.41 18.37
CA GLU A 250 -1.75 -9.50 17.48
C GLU A 250 -2.05 -10.94 17.03
N LYS A 251 -2.89 -11.64 17.79
CA LYS A 251 -3.42 -12.97 17.40
C LYS A 251 -4.05 -12.99 16.01
N LYS A 252 -4.66 -11.87 15.59
CA LYS A 252 -5.27 -11.73 14.28
C LYS A 252 -4.23 -11.72 13.17
N LEU A 253 -3.15 -10.98 13.36
CA LEU A 253 -2.02 -10.94 12.43
C LEU A 253 -1.35 -12.30 12.33
N GLN A 254 -1.09 -12.97 13.46
CA GLN A 254 -0.58 -14.34 13.46
C GLN A 254 -1.46 -15.30 12.66
N ARG A 255 -2.80 -15.17 12.75
CA ARG A 255 -3.73 -15.99 11.95
C ARG A 255 -3.63 -15.69 10.46
N MET A 256 -3.50 -14.41 10.08
CA MET A 256 -3.36 -14.01 8.67
C MET A 256 -2.04 -14.50 8.05
N LEU A 257 -0.95 -14.46 8.80
CA LEU A 257 0.35 -14.92 8.34
C LEU A 257 0.48 -16.44 8.36
N SER A 258 -0.12 -17.12 9.34
CA SER A 258 0.05 -18.57 9.49
C SER A 258 -0.74 -19.39 8.48
N ARG A 259 -1.93 -18.94 8.04
CA ARG A 259 -2.91 -19.81 7.35
C ARG A 259 -3.19 -21.10 8.15
N GLY A 260 -3.01 -21.07 9.48
CA GLY A 260 -3.09 -22.25 10.34
C GLY A 260 -1.80 -23.08 10.46
N ASN A 261 -0.71 -22.70 9.78
CA ASN A 261 0.62 -23.32 9.85
C ASN A 261 1.60 -22.57 10.78
N THR A 262 2.81 -23.08 10.98
CA THR A 262 3.86 -22.38 11.73
C THR A 262 4.50 -21.25 10.90
N ILE A 263 4.71 -20.09 11.51
CA ILE A 263 5.46 -18.96 10.93
C ILE A 263 6.89 -19.03 11.45
N ASN A 264 7.88 -18.90 10.57
CA ASN A 264 9.27 -18.78 10.99
C ASN A 264 9.58 -17.33 11.32
N VAL A 265 10.06 -17.09 12.54
CA VAL A 265 10.39 -15.73 13.02
C VAL A 265 11.86 -15.72 13.42
N ALA A 266 12.62 -14.80 12.86
CA ALA A 266 14.04 -14.65 13.15
C ALA A 266 14.39 -13.19 13.46
N TYR A 267 15.26 -13.00 14.44
CA TYR A 267 15.87 -11.70 14.69
C TYR A 267 16.93 -11.39 13.63
N ASN A 268 16.93 -10.15 13.14
CA ASN A 268 17.94 -9.64 12.25
C ASN A 268 18.65 -8.46 12.90
N ALA A 269 19.90 -8.67 13.34
CA ALA A 269 20.74 -7.58 13.83
C ALA A 269 21.08 -6.63 12.67
N LEU A 270 20.94 -5.33 12.90
CA LEU A 270 21.30 -4.26 11.96
C LEU A 270 22.81 -4.12 11.80
#